data_AF-A0A8E2VMT6-F1
#
_entry.id   AF-A0A8E2VMT6-F1
#
_cell.length_a   1.000
_cell.length_b   1.000
_cell.length_c   1.000
_cell.angle_alpha   90.00
_cell.angle_beta   90.00
_cell.angle_gamma   90.00
#
_symmetry.space_group_name_H-M   'P 1'
#
loop_
_entity.id
_entity.type
_entity.pdbx_description
1 polymer ?
#
loop_
_entity_poly.entity_id
_entity_poly.type
_entity_poly.pdbx_seq_one_letter_code
_entity_poly.pdbx_strand_id
1 'polypeptide(L)'
;MCSIFVLMAARPYDPEMPPAPDWPRPPRAIPHGLLDLPPSGARVTVAGLVLVRQRPGTAKGVIFVTLEDETGVCNVVVWAKVFERFRRAVIAARLMRVTGRVQREAGVTHVIAEHVEDISGMLDDLLRPDLCRAGDQPS
;
A
#
# COMPACT_ATOMS: atom_id res chain seq x y z
N MET A 1 28.20 -25.24 -9.82
CA MET A 1 27.90 -24.63 -8.51
C MET A 1 26.54 -23.97 -8.61
N CYS A 2 25.50 -24.70 -8.23
CA CYS A 2 24.11 -24.28 -8.30
C CYS A 2 23.66 -24.07 -6.83
N SER A 3 23.33 -22.84 -6.43
CA SER A 3 23.08 -22.51 -5.03
C SER A 3 21.73 -21.81 -4.86
N ILE A 4 20.89 -22.45 -4.07
CA ILE A 4 19.85 -21.90 -3.17
C ILE A 4 18.60 -21.19 -3.73
N PHE A 5 18.50 -20.85 -5.02
CA PHE A 5 17.39 -20.01 -5.51
C PHE A 5 16.04 -20.69 -5.85
N VAL A 6 15.81 -21.93 -5.40
CA VAL A 6 14.54 -22.67 -5.62
C VAL A 6 14.02 -23.25 -4.30
N LEU A 7 13.67 -22.38 -3.34
CA LEU A 7 12.89 -22.77 -2.16
C LEU A 7 11.63 -21.90 -1.98
N MET A 8 11.02 -21.54 -3.12
CA MET A 8 9.60 -21.19 -3.22
C MET A 8 8.80 -22.32 -3.86
N ALA A 9 9.01 -23.56 -3.40
CA ALA A 9 7.92 -24.52 -3.41
C ALA A 9 6.97 -24.10 -2.28
N ALA A 10 5.68 -24.05 -2.58
CA ALA A 10 4.61 -23.86 -1.61
C ALA A 10 4.96 -24.56 -0.28
N ARG A 11 5.01 -23.81 0.82
CA ARG A 11 5.23 -24.44 2.12
C ARG A 11 4.09 -25.45 2.33
N PRO A 12 4.39 -26.73 2.59
CA PRO A 12 3.34 -27.70 2.93
C PRO A 12 2.54 -27.17 4.11
N TYR A 13 1.23 -27.43 4.10
CA TYR A 13 0.34 -27.07 5.20
C TYR A 13 0.81 -27.79 6.47
N ASP A 14 1.32 -27.02 7.42
CA ASP A 14 1.71 -27.49 8.75
C ASP A 14 0.57 -27.17 9.73
N PRO A 15 -0.10 -28.19 10.29
CA PRO A 15 -1.23 -28.00 11.21
C PRO A 15 -0.83 -27.43 12.58
N GLU A 16 0.47 -27.41 12.93
CA GLU A 16 1.00 -26.81 14.16
C GLU A 16 1.50 -25.38 13.97
N MET A 17 1.42 -24.83 12.74
CA MET A 17 1.84 -23.47 12.48
C MET A 17 0.91 -22.50 13.25
N PRO A 18 1.44 -21.60 14.10
CA PRO A 18 0.62 -20.59 14.73
C PRO A 18 -0.13 -19.83 13.63
N PRO A 19 -1.40 -19.41 13.87
CA PRO A 19 -2.14 -18.66 12.86
C PRO A 19 -1.26 -17.52 12.38
N ALA A 20 -1.17 -17.36 11.05
CA ALA A 20 -0.39 -16.27 10.48
C ALA A 20 -0.82 -14.97 11.19
N PRO A 21 0.13 -14.13 11.63
CA PRO A 21 -0.19 -12.94 12.41
C PRO A 21 -1.32 -12.18 11.71
N ASP A 22 -2.39 -11.87 12.46
CA ASP A 22 -3.58 -11.28 11.86
C ASP A 22 -3.24 -9.88 11.36
N TRP A 23 -3.25 -9.71 10.05
CA TRP A 23 -3.01 -8.43 9.40
C TRP A 23 -4.22 -8.06 8.51
N PRO A 24 -4.56 -6.76 8.41
CA PRO A 24 -5.76 -6.32 7.70
C PRO A 24 -5.79 -6.74 6.23
N ARG A 25 -6.82 -7.48 5.83
CA ARG A 25 -7.04 -7.86 4.42
C ARG A 25 -7.80 -6.78 3.65
N PRO A 26 -7.57 -6.63 2.33
CA PRO A 26 -8.40 -5.78 1.48
C PRO A 26 -9.89 -6.03 1.71
N PRO A 27 -10.72 -4.98 1.82
CA PRO A 27 -10.43 -3.57 1.51
C PRO A 27 -9.81 -2.76 2.68
N ARG A 28 -9.54 -3.39 3.83
CA ARG A 28 -8.96 -2.69 4.99
C ARG A 28 -7.49 -2.37 4.74
N ALA A 29 -7.10 -1.13 5.00
CA ALA A 29 -5.72 -0.71 4.86
C ALA A 29 -4.87 -1.30 5.99
N ILE A 30 -3.69 -1.82 5.64
CA ILE A 30 -2.64 -2.18 6.59
C ILE A 30 -1.76 -0.94 6.83
N PRO A 31 -1.49 -0.57 8.10
CA PRO A 31 -0.50 0.45 8.41
C PRO A 31 0.89 0.03 7.95
N HIS A 32 1.73 1.00 7.59
CA HIS A 32 3.11 0.75 7.16
C HIS A 32 3.90 -0.10 8.17
N GLY A 33 3.75 0.17 9.48
CA GLY A 33 4.45 -0.57 10.55
C GLY A 33 4.11 -2.07 10.62
N LEU A 34 3.05 -2.51 9.94
CA LEU A 34 2.67 -3.92 9.85
C LEU A 34 2.96 -4.54 8.48
N LEU A 35 3.52 -3.79 7.53
CA LEU A 35 3.72 -4.22 6.14
C LEU A 35 4.75 -5.37 6.01
N ASP A 36 5.48 -5.69 7.08
CA ASP A 36 6.39 -6.82 7.16
C ASP A 36 5.70 -8.16 7.53
N LEU A 37 4.47 -8.12 8.06
CA LEU A 37 3.71 -9.33 8.40
C LEU A 37 3.22 -10.13 7.16
N PRO A 38 2.65 -9.50 6.12
CA PRO A 38 2.20 -10.22 4.92
C PRO A 38 3.37 -10.88 4.19
N PRO A 39 3.28 -12.14 3.75
CA PRO A 39 4.32 -12.75 2.91
C PRO A 39 4.42 -12.03 1.55
N SER A 40 5.58 -12.14 0.88
CA SER A 40 5.74 -11.60 -0.48
C SER A 40 4.69 -12.23 -1.42
N GLY A 41 4.12 -11.43 -2.32
CA GLY A 41 3.01 -11.81 -3.19
C GLY A 41 1.62 -11.69 -2.56
N ALA A 42 1.52 -11.48 -1.24
CA ALA A 42 0.25 -11.26 -0.56
C ALA A 42 -0.41 -9.98 -1.04
N ARG A 43 -1.73 -10.03 -1.22
CA ARG A 43 -2.54 -8.89 -1.62
C ARG A 43 -2.92 -8.05 -0.39
N VAL A 44 -2.53 -6.78 -0.40
CA VAL A 44 -2.73 -5.82 0.69
C VAL A 44 -3.40 -4.56 0.17
N THR A 45 -4.03 -3.80 1.06
CA THR A 45 -4.43 -2.43 0.80
C THR A 45 -3.61 -1.52 1.70
N VAL A 46 -3.03 -0.45 1.18
CA VAL A 46 -2.36 0.60 1.94
C VAL A 46 -3.06 1.93 1.66
N ALA A 47 -3.02 2.85 2.62
CA ALA A 47 -3.55 4.20 2.44
C ALA A 47 -2.62 5.20 3.11
N GLY A 48 -2.42 6.36 2.49
CA GLY A 48 -1.54 7.37 3.04
C GLY A 48 -1.49 8.64 2.21
N LEU A 49 -0.86 9.67 2.78
CA LEU A 49 -0.59 10.94 2.11
C LEU A 49 0.44 10.72 1.01
N VAL A 50 0.19 11.29 -0.16
CA VAL A 50 1.14 11.18 -1.27
C VAL A 50 2.26 12.21 -1.09
N LEU A 51 3.46 11.75 -0.77
CA LEU A 51 4.62 12.62 -0.60
C LEU A 51 5.32 12.91 -1.93
N VAL A 52 5.62 11.85 -2.68
CA VAL A 52 6.49 11.95 -3.86
C VAL A 52 5.95 11.07 -4.98
N ARG A 53 6.07 11.56 -6.20
CA ARG A 53 5.85 10.80 -7.44
C ARG A 53 7.09 10.92 -8.31
N GLN A 54 7.73 9.79 -8.60
CA GLN A 54 8.89 9.75 -9.48
C GLN A 54 8.60 8.90 -10.70
N ARG A 55 8.94 9.43 -11.87
CA ARG A 55 8.90 8.69 -13.14
C ARG A 55 10.31 8.70 -13.73
N PRO A 56 11.14 7.69 -13.44
CA PRO A 56 12.49 7.63 -13.98
C PRO A 56 12.44 7.59 -15.51
N GLY A 57 13.24 8.42 -16.18
CA GLY A 57 13.25 8.50 -17.65
C GLY A 57 13.65 7.20 -18.36
N THR A 58 14.33 6.30 -17.64
CA THR A 58 14.84 5.01 -18.14
C THR A 58 13.93 3.82 -17.85
N ALA A 59 12.93 3.96 -16.97
CA ALA A 59 12.03 2.87 -16.61
C ALA A 59 10.78 2.92 -17.50
N LYS A 60 10.53 1.84 -18.27
CA LYS A 60 9.44 1.67 -19.26
C LYS A 60 8.04 1.95 -18.71
N GLY A 61 7.68 3.21 -18.49
CA GLY A 61 6.37 3.64 -18.00
C GLY A 61 6.07 3.27 -16.54
N VAL A 62 7.09 3.13 -15.69
CA VAL A 62 6.92 2.90 -14.25
C VAL A 62 6.85 4.22 -13.50
N ILE A 63 5.94 4.32 -12.55
CA ILE A 63 5.84 5.43 -11.60
C ILE A 63 6.03 4.88 -10.19
N PHE A 64 6.90 5.52 -9.43
CA PHE A 64 7.07 5.27 -8.01
C PHE A 64 6.28 6.32 -7.24
N VAL A 65 5.48 5.88 -6.28
CA VAL A 65 4.72 6.75 -5.39
C VAL A 65 5.11 6.43 -3.96
N THR A 66 5.50 7.45 -3.19
CA THR A 66 5.74 7.30 -1.75
C THR A 66 4.51 7.77 -1.00
N LEU A 67 3.91 6.86 -0.23
CA LEU A 67 2.79 7.14 0.67
C LEU A 67 3.30 7.23 2.10
N GLU A 68 2.78 8.15 2.89
CA GLU A 68 3.06 8.28 4.32
C GLU A 68 1.79 8.05 5.15
N ASP A 69 1.93 7.28 6.22
CA ASP A 69 0.99 7.23 7.34
C ASP A 69 1.73 7.51 8.66
N GLU A 70 1.02 7.51 9.78
CA GLU A 70 1.58 7.79 11.10
C GLU A 70 2.65 6.78 11.56
N THR A 71 2.75 5.63 10.89
CA THR A 71 3.69 4.56 11.22
C THR A 71 4.90 4.52 10.28
N GLY A 72 4.88 5.25 9.16
CA GLY A 72 6.03 5.45 8.28
C GLY A 72 5.68 5.55 6.79
N VAL A 73 6.62 5.16 5.92
CA VAL A 73 6.52 5.39 4.47
C VAL A 73 6.41 4.09 3.66
N CYS A 74 5.36 3.98 2.86
CA CYS A 74 5.12 2.88 1.93
C CYS A 74 5.52 3.27 0.50
N ASN A 75 6.37 2.46 -0.13
CA ASN A 75 6.75 2.63 -1.53
C ASN A 75 5.82 1.83 -2.44
N VAL A 76 5.09 2.52 -3.31
CA VAL A 76 4.18 1.92 -4.28
C VAL A 76 4.78 1.99 -5.68
N VAL A 77 4.72 0.87 -6.39
CA VAL A 77 5.14 0.79 -7.79
C VAL A 77 3.90 0.68 -8.68
N VAL A 78 3.74 1.63 -9.58
CA VAL A 78 2.63 1.71 -10.53
C VAL A 78 3.16 1.50 -11.95
N TRP A 79 2.80 0.36 -12.54
CA TRP A 79 3.14 0.04 -13.93
C TRP A 79 2.26 0.80 -14.91
N ALA A 80 2.75 0.99 -16.15
CA ALA A 80 2.08 1.77 -17.20
C ALA A 80 0.59 1.39 -17.38
N LYS A 81 0.28 0.09 -17.44
CA LYS A 81 -1.10 -0.42 -17.59
C LYS A 81 -2.02 0.00 -16.44
N VAL A 82 -1.51 0.03 -15.22
CA VAL A 82 -2.28 0.43 -14.02
C VAL A 82 -2.41 1.95 -14.00
N PHE A 83 -1.34 2.67 -14.34
CA PHE A 83 -1.35 4.11 -14.48
C PHE A 83 -2.37 4.58 -15.52
N GLU A 84 -2.40 3.98 -16.71
CA GLU A 84 -3.36 4.31 -17.77
C GLU A 84 -4.80 4.13 -17.30
N ARG A 85 -5.08 3.06 -16.53
CA ARG A 85 -6.41 2.78 -15.98
C ARG A 85 -6.81 3.76 -14.86
N PHE A 86 -5.88 4.15 -13.99
CA PHE A 86 -6.15 4.97 -12.81
C PHE A 86 -5.49 6.35 -12.88
N ARG A 87 -5.32 6.89 -14.09
CA ARG A 87 -4.49 8.08 -14.37
C ARG A 87 -4.82 9.27 -13.48
N ARG A 88 -6.11 9.58 -13.32
CA ARG A 88 -6.56 10.70 -12.49
C ARG A 88 -6.13 10.52 -11.03
N ALA A 89 -6.38 9.34 -10.44
CA ALA A 89 -6.02 9.07 -9.06
C ALA A 89 -4.51 9.12 -8.85
N VAL A 90 -3.73 8.52 -9.76
CA VAL A 90 -2.26 8.52 -9.64
C VAL A 90 -1.68 9.93 -9.74
N ILE A 91 -2.21 10.80 -10.61
CA ILE A 91 -1.69 12.16 -10.80
C ILE A 91 -2.15 13.12 -9.70
N ALA A 92 -3.44 13.12 -9.34
CA ALA A 92 -4.05 14.21 -8.58
C ALA A 92 -4.22 13.93 -7.08
N ALA A 93 -4.23 12.67 -6.64
CA ALA A 93 -4.59 12.34 -5.26
C ALA A 93 -3.61 12.94 -4.24
N ARG A 94 -4.11 13.67 -3.25
CA ARG A 94 -3.35 14.09 -2.06
C ARG A 94 -3.33 12.99 -1.00
N LEU A 95 -4.43 12.24 -0.91
CA LEU A 95 -4.56 11.03 -0.11
C LEU A 95 -4.95 9.87 -1.04
N MET A 96 -4.20 8.77 -0.98
CA MET A 96 -4.35 7.67 -1.92
C MET A 96 -4.56 6.36 -1.17
N ARG A 97 -5.52 5.55 -1.64
CA ARG A 97 -5.67 4.15 -1.25
C ARG A 97 -5.21 3.27 -2.40
N VAL A 98 -4.30 2.34 -2.12
CA VAL A 98 -3.74 1.42 -3.11
C VAL A 98 -3.97 0.00 -2.66
N THR A 99 -4.63 -0.79 -3.50
CA THR A 99 -4.65 -2.25 -3.35
C THR A 99 -3.67 -2.88 -4.32
N GLY A 100 -2.82 -3.76 -3.83
CA GLY A 100 -1.72 -4.31 -4.60
C GLY A 100 -1.07 -5.51 -3.94
N ARG A 101 0.08 -5.93 -4.46
CA ARG A 101 0.84 -7.07 -3.92
C ARG A 101 2.13 -6.62 -3.28
N VAL A 102 2.45 -7.20 -2.12
CA VAL A 102 3.73 -6.97 -1.47
C VAL A 102 4.85 -7.61 -2.29
N GLN A 103 5.93 -6.88 -2.51
CA GLN A 103 7.16 -7.39 -3.10
C GLN A 103 8.33 -6.91 -2.23
N ARG A 104 9.26 -7.83 -1.90
CA ARG A 104 10.46 -7.52 -1.13
C ARG A 104 11.68 -7.71 -1.99
N GLU A 105 12.50 -6.68 -2.08
CA GLU A 105 13.73 -6.69 -2.86
C GLU A 105 14.81 -5.91 -2.11
N ALA A 106 16.00 -6.49 -1.96
CA ALA A 106 17.14 -5.87 -1.30
C ALA A 106 16.85 -5.24 0.09
N GLY A 107 15.93 -5.83 0.86
CA GLY A 107 15.55 -5.33 2.19
C GLY A 107 14.52 -4.21 2.19
N VAL A 108 13.98 -3.82 1.02
CA VAL A 108 12.92 -2.82 0.89
C VAL A 108 11.60 -3.50 0.53
N THR A 109 10.54 -3.11 1.24
CA THR A 109 9.17 -3.56 0.97
C THR A 109 8.45 -2.58 0.04
N HIS A 110 7.96 -3.09 -1.09
CA HIS A 110 7.18 -2.36 -2.09
C HIS A 110 5.77 -2.94 -2.22
N VAL A 111 4.80 -2.09 -2.58
CA VAL A 111 3.47 -2.54 -3.00
C VAL A 111 3.32 -2.32 -4.50
N ILE A 112 3.18 -3.42 -5.24
CA ILE A 112 2.90 -3.38 -6.68
C ILE A 112 1.42 -3.12 -6.87
N ALA A 113 1.06 -1.93 -7.37
CA ALA A 113 -0.31 -1.48 -7.46
C ALA A 113 -1.13 -2.31 -8.46
N GLU A 114 -2.33 -2.72 -8.06
CA GLU A 114 -3.35 -3.35 -8.93
C GLU A 114 -4.58 -2.43 -9.08
N HIS A 115 -4.92 -1.70 -8.02
CA HIS A 115 -6.03 -0.76 -7.94
C HIS A 115 -5.61 0.49 -7.17
N VAL A 116 -5.97 1.67 -7.69
CA VAL A 116 -5.60 2.96 -7.09
C VAL A 116 -6.84 3.84 -7.01
N GLU A 117 -7.05 4.40 -5.83
CA GLU A 117 -8.20 5.25 -5.52
C GLU A 117 -7.72 6.57 -4.94
N ASP A 118 -8.34 7.64 -5.42
CA ASP A 118 -8.21 8.98 -4.85
C ASP A 118 -9.23 9.11 -3.72
N ILE A 119 -8.72 9.18 -2.49
CA ILE A 119 -9.53 9.36 -1.28
C ILE A 119 -9.30 10.74 -0.67
N SER A 120 -8.79 11.71 -1.45
CA SER A 120 -8.49 13.07 -0.99
C SER A 120 -9.70 13.80 -0.43
N GLY A 121 -10.93 13.43 -0.83
CA GLY A 121 -12.15 13.97 -0.24
C GLY A 121 -12.25 13.77 1.28
N MET A 122 -11.62 12.72 1.83
CA MET A 122 -11.56 12.50 3.28
C MET A 122 -10.76 13.60 4.00
N LEU A 123 -9.78 14.21 3.33
CA LEU A 123 -9.05 15.37 3.89
C LEU A 123 -9.94 16.62 3.90
N ASP A 124 -10.78 16.79 2.88
CA ASP A 124 -11.68 17.93 2.81
C ASP A 124 -12.73 17.85 3.93
N ASP A 125 -13.16 16.64 4.32
CA ASP A 125 -14.05 16.42 5.44
C ASP A 125 -13.40 16.79 6.79
N LEU A 126 -12.12 16.48 7.01
CA LEU A 126 -11.39 16.90 8.21
C LEU A 126 -11.31 18.43 8.38
N LEU A 127 -11.37 19.17 7.27
CA LEU A 127 -11.34 20.64 7.26
C LEU A 127 -12.73 21.27 7.46
N ARG A 128 -13.80 20.47 7.49
CA ARG A 128 -15.14 20.99 7.77
C ARG A 128 -15.30 21.27 9.27
N PRO A 129 -15.60 22.52 9.67
CA PRO A 129 -15.70 22.91 11.08
C PRO A 129 -16.81 22.17 11.85
N ASP A 130 -17.75 21.56 11.14
CA ASP A 130 -18.93 20.91 11.70
C ASP A 130 -18.62 19.55 12.34
N LEU A 131 -17.51 18.90 11.96
CA LEU A 131 -17.10 17.59 12.50
C LEU A 131 -16.27 17.72 13.79
N CYS A 132 -15.60 18.84 14.02
CA CYS A 132 -14.90 19.10 15.29
C CYS A 132 -15.87 19.28 16.48
N ARG A 133 -17.15 19.59 16.23
CA ARG A 133 -18.15 19.82 17.30
C ARG A 133 -18.95 18.57 17.69
N ALA A 134 -18.86 17.47 16.93
CA ALA A 134 -19.66 16.28 17.19
C ALA A 134 -19.07 15.37 18.30
N GLY A 135 -17.83 15.61 18.74
CA GLY A 135 -17.16 14.86 19.81
C GLY A 135 -17.33 15.43 21.22
N ASP A 136 -17.72 16.70 21.35
CA ASP A 136 -17.92 17.39 22.63
C ASP A 136 -19.42 17.58 22.90
N GLN A 137 -20.12 16.50 23.24
CA GLN A 137 -21.35 16.61 24.02
C GLN A 137 -21.13 15.96 25.39
N PRO A 138 -20.86 16.73 26.46
CA PRO A 138 -20.99 16.21 27.80
C PRO A 138 -22.48 15.99 28.09
N SER A 139 -22.81 14.77 28.50
CA SER A 139 -24.09 14.39 29.13
C SER A 139 -24.21 15.00 30.52
#